data_AF-A0A7T8HI17-F1
#
_entry.id   AF-A0A7T8HI17-F1
#
_cell.length_a   1.000
_cell.length_b   1.000
_cell.length_c   1.000
_cell.angle_alpha   90.00
_cell.angle_beta   90.00
_cell.angle_gamma   90.00
#
_symmetry.space_group_name_H-M   'P 1'
#
loop_
_entity.id
_entity.type
_entity.pdbx_description
1 polymer ?
#
loop_
_entity_poly.entity_id
_entity_poly.type
_entity_poly.pdbx_seq_one_letter_code
_entity_poly.pdbx_strand_id
1 'polypeptide(L)' 'KTNRTPHLNLDSLKATIIKEWDNYPEKHIINACKRFRPRLEAVVKANGGHIE' A
#
# COMPACT_ATOMS: atom_id res chain seq x y z
N LYS A 1 11.43 -0.38 0.32
CA LYS A 1 12.75 0.07 -0.20
C LYS A 1 12.86 -0.10 -1.71
N THR A 2 11.98 -0.89 -2.31
CA THR A 2 11.95 -1.32 -3.71
C THR A 2 12.01 -0.19 -4.74
N ASN A 3 11.21 0.87 -4.61
CA ASN A 3 11.19 1.97 -5.59
C ASN A 3 12.12 3.13 -5.20
N ARG A 4 12.97 2.94 -4.18
CA ARG A 4 13.83 4.01 -3.63
C ARG A 4 15.22 4.02 -4.26
N THR A 5 15.61 2.94 -4.94
CA THR A 5 16.88 2.79 -5.65
C THR A 5 16.63 2.43 -7.11
N PRO A 6 17.43 2.93 -8.05
CA PRO A 6 17.32 2.54 -9.45
C PRO A 6 17.53 1.03 -9.64
N HIS A 7 16.79 0.44 -10.59
CA HIS A 7 16.96 -0.93 -11.04
C HIS A 7 17.61 -0.93 -12.42
N LEU A 8 18.43 -1.95 -12.70
CA LEU A 8 19.18 -2.03 -13.96
C LEU A 8 18.26 -2.21 -15.18
N ASN A 9 17.13 -2.89 -15.00
CA ASN A 9 16.14 -3.14 -16.04
C ASN A 9 14.76 -3.47 -15.43
N LEU A 10 13.76 -3.61 -16.29
CA LEU A 10 12.37 -3.91 -15.91
C LEU A 10 12.25 -5.26 -15.17
N ASP A 11 12.99 -6.27 -15.59
CA ASP A 11 12.89 -7.62 -15.00
C ASP A 11 13.44 -7.63 -13.57
N SER A 12 14.54 -6.93 -13.34
CA SER A 12 15.12 -6.71 -12.00
C SER A 12 14.15 -5.97 -11.08
N LEU A 13 13.43 -4.97 -11.60
CA LEU A 13 12.40 -4.27 -10.83
C LEU A 13 11.24 -5.20 -10.46
N LYS A 14 10.69 -5.96 -11.43
CA LYS A 14 9.60 -6.90 -11.21
C LYS A 14 9.97 -7.97 -10.17
N ALA A 15 11.16 -8.57 -10.33
CA ALA A 15 11.66 -9.57 -9.40
C ALA A 15 11.79 -9.01 -7.98
N THR A 16 12.25 -7.77 -7.83
CA THR A 16 12.35 -7.12 -6.52
C THR A 16 10.97 -6.83 -5.93
N ILE A 17 9.99 -6.37 -6.72
CA ILE A 17 8.62 -6.13 -6.24
C ILE A 17 8.00 -7.43 -5.72
N ILE A 18 8.09 -8.52 -6.48
CA ILE A 18 7.56 -9.83 -6.09
C ILE A 18 8.21 -10.29 -4.78
N LYS A 19 9.55 -10.28 -4.71
CA LYS A 19 10.28 -10.67 -3.50
C LYS A 19 9.85 -9.85 -2.27
N GLU A 20 9.70 -8.55 -2.42
CA GLU A 20 9.34 -7.67 -1.29
C GLU A 20 7.87 -7.85 -0.89
N TRP A 21 6.99 -8.21 -1.83
CA TRP A 21 5.62 -8.59 -1.56
C TRP A 21 5.53 -9.91 -0.78
N ASP A 22 6.27 -10.93 -1.19
CA ASP A 22 6.30 -12.24 -0.52
C ASP A 22 6.82 -12.13 0.93
N ASN A 23 7.70 -11.17 1.19
CA ASN A 23 8.21 -10.87 2.53
C ASN A 23 7.41 -9.77 3.26
N TYR A 24 6.32 -9.28 2.67
CA TYR A 24 5.57 -8.16 3.24
C TYR A 24 4.82 -8.62 4.50
N PRO A 25 5.01 -7.97 5.67
CA PRO A 25 4.42 -8.49 6.90
C PRO A 25 2.89 -8.41 6.88
N GLU A 26 2.24 -9.57 7.12
CA GLU A 26 0.79 -9.72 7.12
C GLU A 26 0.06 -8.69 8.00
N LYS A 27 0.65 -8.35 9.16
CA LYS A 27 0.12 -7.33 10.07
C LYS A 27 -0.12 -5.98 9.39
N HIS A 28 0.68 -5.61 8.39
CA HIS A 28 0.51 -4.35 7.67
C HIS A 28 -0.70 -4.42 6.74
N ILE A 29 -0.94 -5.56 6.09
CA ILE A 29 -2.12 -5.82 5.27
C ILE A 29 -3.37 -5.76 6.13
N ILE A 30 -3.39 -6.49 7.25
CA ILE A 30 -4.51 -6.48 8.21
C ILE A 30 -4.80 -5.06 8.69
N ASN A 31 -3.76 -4.31 9.06
CA ASN A 31 -3.93 -2.93 9.53
C ASN A 31 -4.46 -2.00 8.42
N ALA A 32 -4.05 -2.20 7.17
CA ALA A 32 -4.59 -1.44 6.03
C ALA A 32 -6.08 -1.75 5.84
N CYS A 33 -6.48 -3.02 5.88
CA CYS A 33 -7.89 -3.43 5.80
C CYS A 33 -8.72 -2.85 6.96
N LYS A 34 -8.21 -2.90 8.19
CA LYS A 34 -8.88 -2.33 9.37
C LYS A 34 -9.13 -0.82 9.25
N ARG A 35 -8.28 -0.08 8.54
CA ARG A 35 -8.43 1.36 8.32
C ARG A 35 -9.53 1.71 7.32
N PHE A 36 -10.03 0.75 6.54
CA PHE A 36 -11.04 1.00 5.52
C PHE A 36 -12.32 1.61 6.10
N ARG A 37 -12.90 0.99 7.13
CA ARG A 37 -14.16 1.45 7.74
C ARG A 37 -14.04 2.87 8.32
N PRO A 38 -13.06 3.20 9.18
CA PRO A 38 -12.88 4.57 9.66
C PRO A 38 -12.71 5.61 8.54
N ARG A 39 -12.02 5.25 7.45
CA ARG A 39 -11.89 6.15 6.28
C ARG A 39 -13.23 6.35 5.57
N LEU A 40 -14.02 5.31 5.37
CA LEU A 40 -15.37 5.46 4.81
C LEU A 40 -16.24 6.37 5.67
N GLU A 41 -16.21 6.21 6.99
CA GLU A 41 -16.95 7.06 7.92
C GLU A 41 -16.51 8.53 7.79
N ALA A 42 -15.19 8.78 7.61
CA ALA A 42 -14.67 10.12 7.34
C ALA A 42 -15.14 10.68 5.98
N VAL A 43 -15.19 9.87 4.91
CA VAL A 43 -15.75 10.30 3.61
C VAL A 43 -17.22 10.69 3.73
N VAL A 44 -18.01 9.88 4.44
CA VAL A 44 -19.43 10.19 4.70
C VAL A 44 -19.56 11.50 5.46
N LYS A 45 -18.74 11.71 6.49
CA LYS A 45 -18.72 12.98 7.25
C LYS A 45 -18.30 14.17 6.39
N ALA A 46 -17.42 13.97 5.42
CA ALA A 46 -17.02 14.97 4.44
C ALA A 46 -18.04 15.16 3.30
N ASN A 47 -19.22 14.52 3.37
CA ASN A 47 -20.24 14.52 2.33
C ASN A 47 -19.68 14.09 0.95
N GLY A 48 -18.82 13.07 0.95
CA GLY A 48 -18.13 12.60 -0.26
C GLY A 48 -16.88 13.40 -0.65
N GLY A 49 -16.50 14.41 0.13
CA GLY A 49 -15.31 15.23 -0.10
C GLY A 49 -13.99 14.51 0.19
N HIS A 50 -12.89 15.22 -0.07
CA HIS A 50 -11.53 14.73 0.20
C HIS A 50 -11.30 14.49 1.70
N ILE A 51 -10.56 13.42 2.02
CA ILE A 51 -10.05 13.12 3.36
C ILE A 51 -8.56 12.78 3.27
N GLU A 52 -7.81 13.18 4.31
CA GLU A 52 -6.40 12.82 4.48
C GLU A 52 -6.23 11.33 4.86
#